data_AF-A0AAU9W8W4-F1
#
_entry.id   AF-A0AAU9W8W4-F1
#
_cell.length_a   1.000
_cell.length_b   1.000
_cell.length_c   1.000
_cell.angle_alpha   90.00
_cell.angle_beta   90.00
_cell.angle_gamma   90.00
#
_symmetry.space_group_name_H-M   'P 1'
#
loop_
_entity.id
_entity.type
_entity.pdbx_description
1 polymer ?
#
loop_
_entity_poly.entity_id
_entity_poly.type
_entity_poly.pdbx_seq_one_letter_code
_entity_poly.pdbx_strand_id
1 'polypeptide(L)'
;LSKLQVIIQLLFTLRVVCFSFIAVSGLKCHHCLSSSSLYDCGKSSEKIECPEIADNCANISTEVEASVGSIKSYFYGCATKKMCDDAREQLKVCQKISGGGYKVKCNITCCNGDLCSPIVTSQSTMPLSGHFFLLPVIISALSYLKDY
;
A
#
# COMPACT_ATOMS: atom_id res chain seq x y z
N LEU A 1 -18.88 49.86 -4.83
CA LEU A 1 -17.97 48.89 -4.18
C LEU A 1 -16.55 49.45 -4.21
N SER A 2 -15.88 49.55 -3.06
CA SER A 2 -14.47 49.97 -3.03
C SER A 2 -13.56 48.85 -3.54
N LYS A 3 -12.37 49.18 -4.10
CA LYS A 3 -11.36 48.17 -4.51
C LYS A 3 -11.04 47.20 -3.37
N LEU A 4 -11.08 47.67 -2.13
CA LEU A 4 -10.89 46.88 -0.92
C LEU A 4 -11.99 45.82 -0.71
N GLN A 5 -13.26 46.15 -0.96
CA GLN A 5 -14.36 45.17 -0.89
C GLN A 5 -14.20 44.03 -1.90
N VAL A 6 -13.71 44.33 -3.11
CA VAL A 6 -13.49 43.32 -4.17
C VAL A 6 -12.35 42.38 -3.80
N ILE A 7 -11.26 42.91 -3.24
CA ILE A 7 -10.11 42.11 -2.78
C ILE A 7 -10.51 41.17 -1.63
N ILE A 8 -11.28 41.67 -0.66
CA ILE A 8 -11.76 40.84 0.47
C ILE A 8 -12.65 39.70 -0.02
N GLN A 9 -13.56 39.98 -0.97
CA GLN A 9 -14.43 38.97 -1.58
C GLN A 9 -13.62 37.89 -2.32
N LEU A 10 -12.61 38.29 -3.10
CA LEU A 10 -11.71 37.37 -3.82
C LEU A 10 -10.89 36.46 -2.88
N LEU A 11 -10.40 37.01 -1.77
CA LEU A 11 -9.65 36.23 -0.78
C LEU A 11 -10.55 35.21 -0.07
N PHE A 12 -11.81 35.59 0.19
CA PHE A 12 -12.79 34.73 0.84
C PHE A 12 -13.21 33.57 -0.09
N THR A 13 -13.49 33.85 -1.36
CA THR A 13 -13.83 32.81 -2.34
C THR A 13 -12.65 31.89 -2.62
N LEU A 14 -11.42 32.42 -2.73
CA LEU A 14 -10.22 31.61 -2.91
C LEU A 14 -9.99 30.64 -1.74
N ARG A 15 -10.20 31.10 -0.50
CA ARG A 15 -10.14 30.24 0.70
C ARG A 15 -11.17 29.10 0.63
N VAL A 16 -12.44 29.41 0.36
CA VAL A 16 -13.53 28.41 0.31
C VAL A 16 -13.28 27.38 -0.79
N VAL A 17 -12.83 27.82 -1.97
CA VAL A 17 -12.48 26.93 -3.09
C VAL A 17 -11.31 26.01 -2.71
N CYS A 18 -10.24 26.52 -2.10
CA CYS A 18 -9.11 25.69 -1.65
C CYS A 18 -9.50 24.65 -0.58
N PHE A 19 -10.41 24.97 0.35
CA PHE A 19 -10.88 24.00 1.34
C PHE A 19 -11.78 22.90 0.74
N SER A 20 -12.45 23.19 -0.38
CA SER A 20 -13.37 22.25 -1.03
C SER A 20 -12.66 21.13 -1.82
N PHE A 21 -11.36 21.27 -2.11
CA PHE A 21 -10.61 20.32 -2.94
C PHE A 21 -9.85 19.24 -2.14
N ILE A 22 -9.96 19.20 -0.81
CA ILE A 22 -9.36 18.12 -0.03
C ILE A 22 -10.32 16.92 -0.06
N ALA A 23 -10.33 16.19 -1.19
CA ALA A 23 -10.90 14.86 -1.24
C ALA A 23 -10.01 13.93 -0.42
N VAL A 24 -10.41 13.63 0.82
CA VAL A 24 -9.80 12.54 1.61
C VAL A 24 -10.33 11.24 1.01
N SER A 25 -9.65 10.73 -0.02
CA SER A 25 -9.87 9.36 -0.49
C SER A 25 -9.31 8.39 0.55
N GLY A 26 -10.08 7.36 0.90
CA GLY A 26 -9.60 6.31 1.79
C GLY A 26 -8.40 5.58 1.18
N LEU A 27 -7.51 5.08 2.04
CA LEU A 27 -6.36 4.27 1.63
C LEU A 27 -6.84 3.09 0.78
N LYS A 28 -6.17 2.80 -0.34
CA LYS A 28 -6.49 1.62 -1.15
C LYS A 28 -5.45 0.52 -0.98
N CYS A 29 -5.89 -0.72 -0.80
CA CYS A 29 -5.00 -1.87 -0.66
C CYS A 29 -5.42 -3.01 -1.57
N HIS A 30 -4.47 -3.91 -1.81
CA HIS A 30 -4.76 -5.22 -2.39
C HIS A 30 -5.40 -6.13 -1.34
N HIS A 31 -6.40 -6.90 -1.76
CA HIS A 31 -7.07 -7.88 -0.91
C HIS A 31 -7.06 -9.26 -1.58
N CYS A 32 -6.65 -10.29 -0.84
CA CYS A 32 -6.78 -11.69 -1.22
C CYS A 32 -6.54 -12.60 -0.01
N LEU A 33 -7.02 -13.84 -0.11
CA LEU A 33 -6.72 -14.92 0.82
C LEU A 33 -6.48 -16.20 0.03
N SER A 34 -5.41 -16.93 0.33
CA SER A 34 -5.12 -18.21 -0.28
C SER A 34 -4.47 -19.18 0.71
N SER A 35 -4.83 -20.45 0.61
CA SER A 35 -4.18 -21.54 1.34
C SER A 35 -3.22 -22.37 0.48
N SER A 36 -2.97 -21.97 -0.78
CA SER A 36 -2.16 -22.72 -1.73
C SER A 36 -0.78 -22.07 -1.96
N SER A 37 -0.77 -20.82 -2.43
CA SER A 37 0.46 -20.08 -2.72
C SER A 37 0.22 -18.56 -2.69
N LEU A 38 1.31 -17.81 -2.50
CA LEU A 38 1.30 -16.34 -2.61
C LEU A 38 0.90 -15.88 -4.02
N TYR A 39 1.28 -16.65 -5.04
CA TYR A 39 0.90 -16.41 -6.44
C TYR A 39 -0.60 -16.53 -6.65
N ASP A 40 -1.25 -17.56 -6.10
CA ASP A 40 -2.69 -17.74 -6.23
C ASP A 40 -3.45 -16.62 -5.53
N CYS A 41 -2.96 -16.18 -4.37
CA CYS A 41 -3.48 -14.98 -3.69
C CYS A 41 -3.39 -13.78 -4.64
N GLY A 42 -2.21 -13.50 -5.19
CA GLY A 42 -1.98 -12.36 -6.06
C GLY A 42 -2.83 -12.39 -7.34
N LYS A 43 -3.03 -13.56 -7.94
CA LYS A 43 -3.88 -13.75 -9.13
C LYS A 43 -5.36 -13.43 -8.84
N SER A 44 -5.83 -13.78 -7.65
CA SER A 44 -7.19 -13.49 -7.18
C SER A 44 -7.35 -12.11 -6.54
N SER A 45 -6.29 -11.29 -6.52
CA SER A 45 -6.31 -10.07 -5.75
C SER A 45 -7.20 -8.99 -6.37
N GLU A 46 -8.01 -8.39 -5.51
CA GLU A 46 -8.83 -7.22 -5.82
C GLU A 46 -8.25 -5.95 -5.16
N LYS A 47 -8.65 -4.78 -5.66
CA LYS A 47 -8.32 -3.48 -5.05
C LYS A 47 -9.51 -3.05 -4.22
N ILE A 48 -9.30 -2.84 -2.92
CA ILE A 48 -10.35 -2.39 -2.00
C ILE A 48 -10.00 -1.02 -1.43
N GLU A 49 -11.03 -0.26 -1.09
CA GLU A 49 -10.90 0.93 -0.24
C GLU A 49 -10.93 0.49 1.23
N CYS A 50 -9.94 0.94 1.99
CA CYS A 50 -9.81 0.61 3.39
C CYS A 50 -10.79 1.41 4.24
N PRO A 51 -11.28 0.83 5.34
CA PRO A 51 -12.04 1.59 6.32
C PRO A 51 -11.16 2.70 6.92
N GLU A 52 -11.77 3.80 7.34
CA GLU A 52 -11.08 5.00 7.83
C GLU A 52 -10.06 4.72 8.95
N ILE A 53 -10.31 3.70 9.79
CA ILE A 53 -9.42 3.29 10.87
C ILE A 53 -8.16 2.54 10.41
N ALA A 54 -8.16 2.01 9.19
CA ALA A 54 -7.08 1.20 8.64
C ALA A 54 -6.17 2.07 7.77
N ASP A 55 -5.03 2.42 8.35
CA ASP A 55 -4.02 3.32 7.80
C ASP A 55 -2.85 2.58 7.14
N ASN A 56 -2.89 1.25 7.05
CA ASN A 56 -1.82 0.45 6.45
C ASN A 56 -2.37 -0.64 5.52
N CYS A 57 -1.58 -1.01 4.51
CA CYS A 57 -1.73 -2.29 3.84
C CYS A 57 -0.84 -3.33 4.53
N ALA A 58 -1.34 -4.55 4.66
CA ALA A 58 -0.60 -5.69 5.21
C ALA A 58 -0.53 -6.84 4.21
N ASN A 59 0.59 -7.54 4.21
CA ASN A 59 0.79 -8.85 3.60
C ASN A 59 1.30 -9.80 4.68
N ILE A 60 0.60 -10.92 4.87
CA ILE A 60 0.94 -11.93 5.87
C ILE A 60 1.06 -13.28 5.15
N SER A 61 2.14 -14.00 5.41
CA SER A 61 2.30 -15.39 5.00
C SER A 61 2.65 -16.27 6.19
N THR A 62 2.11 -17.49 6.18
CA THR A 62 2.38 -18.53 7.17
C THR A 62 2.41 -19.88 6.47
N GLU A 63 3.51 -20.60 6.62
CA GLU A 63 3.71 -21.96 6.11
C GLU A 63 4.22 -22.83 7.24
N VAL A 64 3.51 -23.90 7.54
CA VAL A 64 3.87 -24.90 8.54
C VAL A 64 4.01 -26.23 7.83
N GLU A 65 5.20 -26.79 7.84
CA GLU A 65 5.51 -28.12 7.32
C GLU A 65 5.71 -29.07 8.51
N ALA A 66 5.00 -30.20 8.52
CA ALA A 66 5.13 -31.27 9.49
C ALA A 66 5.25 -32.63 8.77
N SER A 67 5.61 -33.68 9.49
CA SER A 67 5.71 -35.04 8.94
C SER A 67 4.39 -35.58 8.37
N VAL A 68 3.25 -35.10 8.89
CA VAL A 68 1.89 -35.54 8.47
C VAL A 68 1.26 -34.65 7.40
N GLY A 69 1.91 -33.55 6.99
CA GLY A 69 1.37 -32.63 6.00
C GLY A 69 1.85 -31.19 6.15
N SER A 70 1.30 -30.29 5.34
CA SER A 70 1.63 -28.87 5.38
C SER A 70 0.40 -27.98 5.37
N ILE A 71 0.45 -26.89 6.13
CA ILE A 71 -0.59 -25.85 6.18
C ILE A 71 0.03 -24.56 5.67
N LYS A 72 -0.67 -23.87 4.77
CA LYS A 72 -0.24 -22.58 4.22
C LYS A 72 -1.37 -21.57 4.27
N SER A 73 -1.01 -20.30 4.48
CA SER A 73 -1.93 -19.17 4.48
C SER A 73 -1.21 -17.94 3.95
N TYR A 74 -1.84 -17.25 3.02
CA TYR A 74 -1.35 -16.02 2.39
C TYR A 74 -2.49 -15.02 2.37
N PHE A 75 -2.25 -13.81 2.88
CA PHE A 75 -3.26 -12.76 2.99
C PHE A 75 -2.69 -11.41 2.59
N TYR A 76 -3.46 -10.66 1.81
CA TYR A 76 -3.26 -9.22 1.58
C TYR A 76 -4.51 -8.49 2.04
N GLY A 77 -4.37 -7.33 2.67
CA GLY A 77 -5.52 -6.51 3.03
C GLY A 77 -5.19 -5.23 3.79
N CYS A 78 -6.23 -4.55 4.24
CA CYS A 78 -6.13 -3.37 5.09
C CYS A 78 -5.82 -3.77 6.54
N ALA A 79 -5.01 -2.97 7.22
CA ALA A 79 -4.64 -3.15 8.62
C ALA A 79 -4.54 -1.81 9.33
N THR A 80 -4.84 -1.82 10.63
CA THR A 80 -4.46 -0.70 11.50
C THR A 80 -2.99 -0.82 11.88
N LYS A 81 -2.35 0.29 12.25
CA LYS A 81 -1.00 0.27 12.82
C LYS A 81 -0.87 -0.73 13.98
N LYS A 82 -1.87 -0.78 14.88
CA LYS A 82 -1.89 -1.73 16.01
C LYS A 82 -1.87 -3.18 15.54
N MET A 83 -2.67 -3.53 14.52
CA MET A 83 -2.67 -4.89 13.96
C MET A 83 -1.30 -5.26 13.39
N CYS A 84 -0.64 -4.32 12.69
CA CYS A 84 0.71 -4.54 12.17
C CYS A 84 1.74 -4.74 13.29
N ASP A 85 1.68 -3.95 14.35
CA ASP A 85 2.59 -4.05 15.48
C ASP A 85 2.36 -5.36 16.26
N ASP A 86 1.11 -5.70 16.55
CA ASP A 86 0.74 -6.95 17.23
C ASP A 86 1.19 -8.17 16.39
N ALA A 87 1.01 -8.14 15.07
CA ALA A 87 1.41 -9.24 14.20
C ALA A 87 2.94 -9.35 14.03
N ARG A 88 3.71 -8.24 14.11
CA ARG A 88 5.18 -8.28 14.21
C ARG A 88 5.66 -8.94 15.50
N GLU A 89 4.95 -8.73 16.61
CA GLU A 89 5.26 -9.44 17.87
C GLU A 89 4.93 -10.93 17.75
N GLN A 90 3.79 -11.29 17.15
CA GLN A 90 3.43 -12.68 16.89
C GLN A 90 4.40 -13.37 15.92
N LEU A 91 5.00 -12.64 14.98
CA LEU A 91 6.04 -13.17 14.09
C LEU A 91 7.22 -13.76 14.88
N LYS A 92 7.63 -13.09 15.96
CA LYS A 92 8.72 -13.58 16.84
C LYS A 92 8.36 -14.90 17.51
N VAL A 93 7.08 -15.12 17.80
CA VAL A 93 6.57 -16.39 18.35
C VAL A 93 6.53 -17.44 17.26
N CYS A 94 5.95 -17.14 16.10
CA CYS A 94 5.86 -18.07 14.98
C CYS A 94 7.23 -18.65 14.59
N GLN A 95 8.25 -17.80 14.49
CA GLN A 95 9.61 -18.22 14.10
C GLN A 95 10.25 -19.17 15.13
N LYS A 96 9.87 -19.09 16.42
CA LYS A 96 10.40 -19.93 17.50
C LYS A 96 9.77 -21.33 17.56
N ILE A 97 8.65 -21.56 16.87
CA ILE A 97 7.98 -22.86 16.85
C ILE A 97 8.75 -23.90 16.02
N SER A 98 9.70 -23.45 15.18
CA SER A 98 10.56 -24.35 14.40
C SER A 98 11.36 -25.29 15.31
N GLY A 99 11.15 -26.60 15.14
CA GLY A 99 11.74 -27.64 15.98
C GLY A 99 10.83 -28.88 16.10
N GLY A 100 11.35 -29.98 16.63
CA GLY A 100 10.53 -31.16 16.97
C GLY A 100 9.76 -31.81 15.81
N GLY A 101 10.24 -31.67 14.57
CA GLY A 101 9.57 -32.19 13.36
C GLY A 101 8.70 -31.18 12.60
N TYR A 102 8.64 -29.93 13.07
CA TYR A 102 7.93 -28.83 12.42
C TYR A 102 8.92 -27.82 11.82
N LYS A 103 8.66 -27.40 10.59
CA LYS A 103 9.37 -26.31 9.93
C LYS A 103 8.38 -25.20 9.62
N VAL A 104 8.60 -24.04 10.23
CA VAL A 104 7.66 -22.93 10.19
C VAL A 104 8.29 -21.74 9.49
N LYS A 105 7.59 -21.15 8.53
CA LYS A 105 7.91 -19.86 7.92
C LYS A 105 6.74 -18.92 8.11
N CYS A 106 6.98 -17.79 8.76
CA CYS A 106 6.03 -16.69 8.77
C CYS A 106 6.70 -15.43 8.23
N ASN A 107 5.92 -14.58 7.59
CA ASN A 107 6.33 -13.24 7.21
C ASN A 107 5.17 -12.26 7.40
N ILE A 108 5.50 -11.03 7.78
CA ILE A 108 4.56 -9.91 7.73
C ILE A 108 5.26 -8.68 7.18
N THR A 109 4.62 -8.04 6.22
CA THR A 109 5.00 -6.74 5.70
C THR A 109 3.82 -5.79 5.86
N CYS A 110 4.07 -4.61 6.43
CA CYS A 110 3.11 -3.52 6.46
C CYS A 110 3.70 -2.28 5.82
N CYS A 111 2.89 -1.53 5.09
CA CYS A 111 3.27 -0.28 4.45
C CYS A 111 2.09 0.71 4.44
N ASN A 112 2.39 1.99 4.31
CA ASN A 112 1.43 3.08 4.21
C ASN A 112 1.45 3.65 2.79
N GLY A 113 0.27 4.04 2.29
CA GLY A 113 0.08 4.56 0.94
C GLY A 113 -0.62 3.58 -0.01
N ASP A 114 -1.29 4.14 -1.02
CA ASP A 114 -2.14 3.37 -1.93
C ASP A 114 -1.37 2.25 -2.64
N LEU A 115 -1.89 1.03 -2.54
CA LEU A 115 -1.41 -0.17 -3.22
C LEU A 115 0.10 -0.43 -2.98
N CYS A 116 0.62 -0.02 -1.83
CA CYS A 116 2.06 -0.09 -1.52
C CYS A 116 2.58 -1.53 -1.35
N SER A 117 1.69 -2.48 -1.06
CA SER A 117 2.08 -3.86 -0.78
C SER A 117 2.38 -4.60 -2.09
N PRO A 118 3.59 -5.18 -2.28
CA PRO A 118 3.96 -5.83 -3.52
C PRO A 118 3.15 -7.12 -3.71
N ILE A 119 2.36 -7.19 -4.78
CA ILE A 119 1.66 -8.41 -5.18
C ILE A 119 2.58 -9.27 -6.04
N VAL A 120 2.59 -10.58 -5.78
CA VAL A 120 3.19 -11.56 -6.68
C VAL A 120 2.11 -12.07 -7.65
N THR A 121 2.11 -11.54 -8.88
CA THR A 121 1.16 -11.94 -9.94
C THR A 121 1.81 -12.74 -11.08
N SER A 122 3.13 -12.93 -11.04
CA SER A 122 3.89 -13.75 -12.00
C SER A 122 4.93 -14.61 -11.26
N GLN A 123 5.12 -15.85 -11.72
CA GLN A 123 6.26 -16.68 -11.31
C GLN A 123 7.47 -16.28 -12.17
N SER A 124 8.12 -15.14 -11.91
CA SER A 124 9.55 -14.86 -12.21
C SER A 124 9.93 -13.39 -12.05
N THR A 125 10.99 -13.19 -11.24
CA THR A 125 12.05 -12.15 -11.27
C THR A 125 11.72 -10.64 -11.22
N MET A 126 12.36 -10.02 -10.21
CA MET A 126 12.68 -8.62 -9.91
C MET A 126 12.26 -7.52 -10.91
N PRO A 127 11.67 -6.40 -10.43
CA PRO A 127 11.55 -5.21 -11.25
C PRO A 127 12.93 -4.60 -11.44
N LEU A 128 13.44 -4.66 -12.68
CA LEU A 128 14.51 -3.76 -13.13
C LEU A 128 14.03 -2.32 -12.89
N SER A 129 14.80 -1.61 -12.10
CA SER A 129 14.64 -0.21 -11.73
C SER A 129 14.20 0.67 -12.91
N GLY A 130 12.95 1.14 -12.88
CA GLY A 130 12.41 2.15 -13.78
C GLY A 130 12.89 3.56 -13.44
N HIS A 131 14.21 3.79 -13.44
CA HIS A 131 14.77 5.14 -13.48
C HIS A 131 14.71 5.65 -14.93
N PHE A 132 13.54 6.01 -15.49
CA PHE A 132 13.51 6.75 -16.78
C PHE A 132 12.25 7.57 -17.09
N PHE A 133 11.45 8.00 -16.11
CA PHE A 133 10.27 8.86 -16.37
C PHE A 133 10.36 10.26 -15.76
N LEU A 134 11.50 10.95 -15.92
CA LEU A 134 11.61 12.39 -15.59
C LEU A 134 12.17 13.24 -16.74
N LEU A 135 12.05 12.81 -18.00
CA LEU A 135 12.53 13.58 -19.15
C LEU A 135 11.48 14.34 -19.99
N PRO A 136 10.14 14.24 -19.81
CA PRO A 136 9.24 15.16 -20.54
C PRO A 136 9.03 16.52 -19.84
N VAL A 137 9.23 16.63 -18.52
CA VAL A 137 8.84 17.85 -17.77
C VAL A 137 9.79 19.03 -17.99
N ILE A 138 11.04 18.77 -18.43
CA ILE A 138 12.04 19.82 -18.64
C ILE A 138 11.79 20.60 -19.95
N ILE A 139 11.15 19.98 -20.95
CA ILE A 139 10.95 20.61 -22.27
C ILE A 139 9.86 21.70 -22.23
N SER A 140 8.84 21.55 -21.37
CA SER A 140 7.77 22.55 -21.20
C SER A 140 8.22 23.81 -20.46
N ALA A 141 9.24 23.71 -19.59
CA ALA A 141 9.78 24.85 -18.87
C ALA A 141 10.69 25.73 -19.74
N LEU A 142 11.39 25.14 -20.72
CA LEU A 142 12.28 25.87 -21.62
C LEU A 142 11.54 26.60 -22.76
N SER A 143 10.28 26.24 -23.03
CA SER A 143 9.44 26.97 -24.01
C SER A 143 8.90 28.27 -23.44
N TYR A 144 8.73 28.38 -22.11
CA TYR A 144 8.20 29.59 -21.46
C TYR A 144 9.24 30.70 -21.23
N LEU A 145 10.54 30.37 -21.23
CA LEU A 145 11.63 31.32 -21.04
C LEU A 145 12.12 31.99 -22.33
N LYS A 146 11.52 31.66 -23.49
CA LYS A 146 11.89 32.26 -24.78
C LYS A 146 11.03 33.47 -25.17
N ASP A 147 9.94 33.73 -24.44
CA ASP A 147 9.03 34.85 -24.71
C ASP A 147 9.06 35.95 -23.64
N TYR A 148 10.18 36.09 -22.90
CA TYR A 148 10.48 37.24 -22.04
C TYR A 148 11.85 37.85 -22.37
#